data_AF-A0A3D5PEX8-F1
#
_entry.id   AF-A0A3D5PEX8-F1
#
_cell.length_a   1.000
_cell.length_b   1.000
_cell.length_c   1.000
_cell.angle_alpha   90.00
_cell.angle_beta   90.00
_cell.angle_gamma   90.00
#
_symmetry.space_group_name_H-M   'P 1'
#
loop_
_entity.id
_entity.type
_entity.pdbx_description
1 polymer ?
#
loop_
_entity_poly.entity_id
_entity_poly.type
_entity_poly.pdbx_seq_one_letter_code
_entity_poly.pdbx_strand_id
1 'polypeptide(L)'
;MKVTVNHPVHGEIVFEENFWTGKKKLSVNGKKLQKVGKKTFAGEGDKTFFLEGNFLTGNRLQAGNEEIVLTPALKWYEVVLSVLPFLLILIWGNSVALAALFPLSAAP
;
A
#
# COMPACT_ATOMS: atom_id res chain seq x y z
N MET A 1 2.48 7.56 1.68
CA MET A 1 3.70 6.75 1.55
C MET A 1 4.57 7.33 0.46
N LYS A 2 5.89 7.42 0.71
CA LYS A 2 6.89 7.79 -0.29
C LYS A 2 7.92 6.67 -0.38
N VAL A 3 8.28 6.27 -1.58
CA VAL A 3 9.28 5.25 -1.86
C VAL A 3 10.23 5.78 -2.92
N THR A 4 11.53 5.63 -2.67
CA THR A 4 12.58 5.97 -3.62
C THR A 4 13.30 4.68 -4.02
N VAL A 5 13.40 4.43 -5.32
CA VAL A 5 14.11 3.29 -5.90
C VAL A 5 15.15 3.83 -6.87
N ASN A 6 16.41 3.44 -6.70
CA ASN A 6 17.47 3.76 -7.64
C ASN A 6 17.60 2.63 -8.66
N HIS A 7 17.29 2.91 -9.93
CA HIS A 7 17.39 1.95 -11.02
C HIS A 7 18.57 2.29 -11.95
N PRO A 8 19.38 1.32 -12.40
CA PRO A 8 20.55 1.59 -13.25
C PRO A 8 20.20 2.21 -14.61
N VAL A 9 19.04 1.87 -15.19
CA VAL A 9 18.61 2.34 -16.52
C VAL A 9 17.78 3.63 -16.47
N HIS A 10 16.93 3.77 -15.43
CA HIS A 10 15.95 4.84 -15.33
C HIS A 10 16.34 5.93 -14.32
N GLY A 11 17.41 5.70 -13.55
CA GLY A 11 17.89 6.59 -12.51
C GLY A 11 17.02 6.57 -11.25
N GLU A 12 16.90 7.70 -10.58
CA GLU A 12 16.15 7.81 -9.32
C GLU A 12 14.64 7.87 -9.61
N ILE A 13 13.90 6.88 -9.12
CA ILE A 13 12.45 6.79 -9.24
C ILE A 13 11.83 7.09 -7.88
N VAL A 14 11.07 8.17 -7.80
CA VAL A 14 10.36 8.59 -6.59
C VAL A 14 8.86 8.39 -6.78
N PHE A 15 8.30 7.47 -6.01
CA PHE A 15 6.88 7.16 -5.99
C PHE A 15 6.23 7.68 -4.70
N GLU A 16 5.10 8.38 -4.84
CA GLU A 16 4.29 8.82 -3.71
C GLU A 16 2.84 8.36 -3.90
N GLU A 17 2.30 7.70 -2.88
CA GLU A 17 0.89 7.32 -2.82
C GLU A 17 0.25 7.85 -1.55
N ASN A 18 -0.87 8.57 -1.69
CA ASN A 18 -1.67 8.98 -0.55
C ASN A 18 -2.48 7.79 -0.04
N PHE A 19 -2.30 7.45 1.23
CA PHE A 19 -2.91 6.27 1.84
C PHE A 19 -4.44 6.32 1.87
N TRP A 20 -5.03 7.51 2.02
CA TRP A 20 -6.47 7.68 2.16
C TRP A 20 -7.19 7.87 0.82
N THR A 21 -6.58 8.65 -0.09
CA THR A 21 -7.19 9.01 -1.38
C THR A 21 -6.72 8.13 -2.54
N GLY A 22 -5.68 7.30 -2.35
CA GLY A 22 -5.07 6.49 -3.39
C GLY A 22 -4.41 7.32 -4.52
N LYS A 23 -4.26 8.64 -4.33
CA LYS A 23 -3.63 9.51 -5.33
C LYS A 23 -2.15 9.18 -5.45
N LYS A 24 -1.73 8.81 -6.66
CA LYS A 24 -0.36 8.43 -7.00
C LYS A 24 0.36 9.56 -7.73
N LYS A 25 1.61 9.81 -7.36
CA LYS A 25 2.55 10.69 -8.05
C LYS A 25 3.83 9.91 -8.32
N LEU A 26 4.43 10.14 -9.47
CA LEU A 26 5.66 9.50 -9.90
C LEU A 26 6.62 10.57 -10.41
N SER A 27 7.87 10.49 -10.00
CA SER A 27 8.95 11.33 -10.50
C SER A 27 10.13 10.46 -10.91
N VAL A 28 10.79 10.80 -12.00
CA VAL A 28 11.99 10.12 -12.49
C VAL A 28 13.08 11.17 -12.67
N ASN A 29 14.25 10.94 -12.06
CA ASN A 29 15.38 11.89 -12.05
C ASN A 29 14.96 13.31 -11.63
N GLY A 30 14.16 13.41 -10.57
CA GLY A 30 13.66 14.69 -10.05
C GLY A 30 12.55 15.36 -10.87
N LYS A 31 12.22 14.86 -12.08
CA LYS A 31 11.12 15.39 -12.90
C LYS A 31 9.82 14.66 -12.61
N LYS A 32 8.78 15.42 -12.22
CA LYS A 32 7.43 14.89 -11.98
C LYS A 32 6.80 14.49 -13.31
N LEU A 33 6.36 13.25 -13.42
CA LEU A 33 5.69 12.73 -14.61
C LEU A 33 4.23 13.16 -14.64
N GLN A 34 3.73 13.50 -15.83
CA GLN A 34 2.34 13.86 -16.01
C GLN A 34 1.49 12.58 -16.11
N LYS A 35 0.41 12.53 -15.33
CA LYS A 35 -0.55 11.43 -15.40
C LYS A 35 -1.42 11.61 -16.64
N VAL A 36 -1.32 10.67 -17.57
CA VAL A 36 -2.10 10.67 -18.83
C VAL A 36 -3.33 9.77 -18.73
N GLY A 37 -3.26 8.72 -17.92
CA GLY A 37 -4.35 7.78 -17.69
C GLY A 37 -4.45 7.36 -16.23
N LYS A 38 -5.44 6.52 -15.89
CA LYS A 38 -5.66 6.06 -14.50
C LYS A 38 -4.41 5.38 -13.90
N LYS A 39 -3.68 4.63 -14.73
CA LYS A 39 -2.46 3.88 -14.40
C LYS A 39 -1.24 4.31 -15.22
N THR A 40 -1.36 5.30 -16.09
CA THR A 40 -0.31 5.62 -17.09
C THR A 40 0.24 7.02 -16.85
N PHE A 41 1.56 7.13 -16.89
CA PHE A 41 2.31 8.37 -16.76
C PHE A 41 3.18 8.56 -18.00
N ALA A 42 3.19 9.77 -18.55
CA ALA A 42 4.09 10.14 -19.64
C ALA A 42 5.38 10.72 -19.09
N GLY A 43 6.51 10.26 -19.63
CA GLY A 43 7.83 10.80 -19.39
C GLY A 43 8.46 11.44 -20.61
N GLU A 44 9.73 11.83 -20.46
CA GLU A 44 10.47 12.52 -21.50
C GLU A 44 10.83 11.57 -22.66
N GLY A 45 10.62 12.04 -23.90
CA GLY A 45 11.02 11.32 -25.11
C GLY A 45 10.16 10.09 -25.43
N ASP A 46 8.84 10.26 -25.43
CA ASP A 46 7.84 9.23 -25.79
C ASP A 46 7.80 7.98 -24.88
N LYS A 47 8.52 8.03 -23.75
CA LYS A 47 8.53 6.96 -22.75
C LYS A 47 7.23 6.98 -21.95
N THR A 48 6.56 5.83 -21.91
CA THR A 48 5.36 5.62 -21.09
C THR A 48 5.69 4.71 -19.91
N PHE A 49 5.13 5.08 -18.76
CA PHE A 49 5.27 4.35 -17.51
C PHE A 49 3.90 3.87 -17.06
N PHE A 50 3.77 2.56 -16.82
CA PHE A 50 2.53 1.95 -16.36
C PHE A 50 2.68 1.51 -14.90
N LEU A 51 1.72 1.92 -14.07
CA LEU A 51 1.71 1.68 -12.64
C LEU A 51 0.60 0.70 -12.30
N GLU A 52 0.97 -0.48 -11.83
CA GLU A 52 0.04 -1.55 -11.48
C GLU A 52 0.04 -1.83 -9.96
N GLY A 53 -1.14 -2.21 -9.45
CA GLY A 53 -1.36 -2.51 -8.04
C GLY A 53 -1.64 -1.29 -7.17
N ASN A 54 -1.41 -1.41 -5.86
CA ASN A 54 -1.60 -0.39 -4.84
C ASN A 54 -0.72 -0.71 -3.62
N PHE A 55 -0.78 0.09 -2.58
CA PHE A 55 -0.03 -0.16 -1.34
C PHE A 55 -0.24 -1.56 -0.73
N LEU A 56 -1.44 -2.13 -0.79
CA LEU A 56 -1.77 -3.43 -0.18
C LEU A 56 -1.32 -4.61 -1.05
N THR A 57 -1.58 -4.55 -2.35
CA THR A 57 -1.22 -5.62 -3.30
C THR A 57 0.20 -5.49 -3.83
N GLY A 58 0.92 -4.45 -3.41
CA GLY A 58 2.21 -4.04 -3.97
C GLY A 58 2.03 -3.15 -5.20
N ASN A 59 2.98 -2.24 -5.41
CA ASN A 59 3.05 -1.37 -6.59
C ASN A 59 4.20 -1.82 -7.48
N ARG A 60 3.89 -2.03 -8.76
CA ARG A 60 4.85 -2.38 -9.82
C ARG A 60 4.81 -1.30 -10.89
N LEU A 61 5.98 -0.93 -11.38
CA LEU A 61 6.18 0.05 -12.43
C LEU A 61 6.71 -0.66 -13.67
N GLN A 62 5.93 -0.71 -14.73
CA GLN A 62 6.40 -1.14 -16.05
C GLN A 62 6.93 0.08 -16.81
N ALA A 63 8.20 -0.01 -17.22
CA ALA A 63 8.88 0.97 -18.04
C ALA A 63 9.37 0.26 -19.32
N GLY A 64 8.59 0.33 -20.40
CA GLY A 64 8.89 -0.43 -21.61
C GLY A 64 8.79 -1.95 -21.37
N ASN A 65 9.92 -2.66 -21.46
CA ASN A 65 9.99 -4.11 -21.27
C ASN A 65 10.51 -4.53 -19.88
N GLU A 66 10.78 -3.56 -19.00
CA GLU A 66 11.26 -3.80 -17.65
C GLU A 66 10.14 -3.60 -16.62
N GLU A 67 10.09 -4.50 -15.64
CA GLU A 67 9.21 -4.40 -14.48
C GLU A 67 10.02 -4.06 -13.23
N ILE A 68 9.71 -2.93 -12.62
CA ILE A 68 10.38 -2.42 -11.42
C ILE A 68 9.39 -2.53 -10.25
N VAL A 69 9.74 -3.35 -9.25
CA VAL A 69 8.95 -3.47 -8.02
C VAL A 69 9.20 -2.24 -7.15
N LEU A 70 8.19 -1.37 -7.00
CA LEU A 70 8.28 -0.20 -6.13
C LEU A 70 7.96 -0.57 -4.70
N THR A 71 6.91 -1.36 -4.48
CA THR A 71 6.50 -1.78 -3.13
C THR A 71 6.05 -3.23 -3.19
N PRO A 72 6.56 -4.11 -2.32
CA PRO A 72 6.13 -5.50 -2.29
C PRO A 72 4.66 -5.59 -1.84
N ALA A 73 4.00 -6.69 -2.21
CA ALA A 73 2.67 -6.99 -1.70
C ALA A 73 2.71 -7.27 -0.19
N LEU A 74 1.68 -6.85 0.53
CA LEU A 74 1.51 -7.27 1.93
C LEU A 74 1.37 -8.78 1.97
N LYS A 75 2.02 -9.38 2.96
CA LYS A 75 1.90 -10.82 3.16
C LYS A 75 0.58 -11.12 3.86
N TRP A 76 -0.06 -12.21 3.48
CA TRP A 76 -1.37 -12.59 4.01
C TRP A 76 -1.38 -12.66 5.55
N TYR A 77 -0.29 -13.11 6.17
CA TYR A 77 -0.18 -13.20 7.63
C TYR A 77 -0.09 -11.83 8.30
N GLU A 78 0.44 -10.80 7.63
CA GLU A 78 0.48 -9.43 8.19
C GLU A 78 -0.95 -8.87 8.28
N VAL A 79 -1.77 -9.18 7.28
CA VAL A 79 -3.20 -8.83 7.29
C VAL A 79 -3.90 -9.56 8.43
N VAL A 80 -3.72 -10.88 8.55
CA VAL A 80 -4.35 -11.67 9.62
C VAL A 80 -3.94 -11.18 11.01
N LEU A 81 -2.64 -10.99 11.25
CA LEU A 81 -2.13 -10.53 12.54
C LEU A 81 -2.59 -9.11 12.90
N SER A 82 -2.81 -8.24 11.90
CA SER A 82 -3.33 -6.89 12.15
C SER A 82 -4.81 -6.88 12.54
N VAL A 83 -5.61 -7.83 12.04
CA VAL A 83 -7.06 -7.92 12.29
C VAL A 83 -7.37 -8.72 13.57
N LEU A 84 -6.52 -9.70 13.92
CA LEU A 84 -6.68 -10.57 15.08
C LEU A 84 -6.98 -9.86 16.41
N PRO A 85 -6.28 -8.78 16.82
CA PRO A 85 -6.58 -8.10 18.09
C PRO A 85 -7.99 -7.50 18.11
N PHE A 86 -8.48 -6.98 16.98
CA PHE A 86 -9.83 -6.43 16.89
C PHE A 86 -10.89 -7.53 16.97
N LEU A 87 -10.65 -8.66 16.29
CA LEU A 87 -11.53 -9.83 16.38
C LEU A 87 -11.61 -10.37 17.79
N LEU A 88 -10.47 -10.46 18.49
CA LEU A 88 -10.44 -10.91 19.88
C LEU A 88 -11.33 -10.02 20.77
N ILE A 89 -11.20 -8.70 20.65
CA ILE A 89 -12.01 -7.74 21.43
C ILE A 89 -13.51 -7.87 21.07
N LEU A 90 -13.85 -7.96 19.78
CA LEU A 90 -15.24 -8.10 19.34
C LEU A 90 -15.89 -9.40 19.81
N ILE A 91 -15.17 -10.53 19.67
CA ILE A 91 -15.65 -11.85 20.10
C ILE A 91 -15.81 -11.89 21.62
N TRP A 92 -14.83 -11.35 22.34
CA TRP A 92 -14.86 -11.31 23.81
C TRP A 92 -16.00 -10.46 24.33
N GLY A 93 -16.13 -9.22 23.83
CA GLY A 93 -17.18 -8.30 24.26
C GLY A 93 -18.60 -8.74 23.89
N ASN A 94 -18.76 -9.51 22.82
CA ASN A 94 -20.07 -10.02 22.37
C ASN A 94 -20.44 -11.38 22.97
N SER A 95 -19.55 -12.01 23.75
CA SER A 95 -19.81 -13.30 24.38
C SER A 95 -20.16 -13.13 25.85
N VAL A 96 -21.43 -13.37 26.18
CA VAL A 96 -21.94 -13.33 27.56
C VAL A 96 -21.20 -14.33 28.47
N ALA A 97 -20.82 -15.49 27.94
CA ALA A 97 -20.07 -16.51 28.68
C ALA A 97 -18.62 -16.06 29.00
N LEU A 98 -17.95 -15.36 28.07
CA LEU A 98 -16.60 -14.83 28.31
C LEU A 98 -16.61 -13.59 29.20
N ALA A 99 -17.63 -12.73 29.09
CA ALA A 99 -17.83 -11.61 30.01
C ALA A 99 -18.05 -12.10 31.45
N ALA A 100 -18.72 -13.25 31.63
CA ALA A 100 -18.96 -13.85 32.94
C ALA A 100 -17.69 -14.45 33.60
N LEU A 101 -16.62 -14.73 32.83
CA LEU A 101 -15.36 -15.26 33.37
C LEU A 101 -14.55 -14.19 34.12
N PHE A 102 -14.73 -12.91 33.76
CA PHE A 102 -14.11 -11.77 34.44
C PHE A 102 -15.19 -10.75 34.78
N PRO A 103 -16.00 -11.01 35.82
CA PRO A 103 -17.05 -10.10 36.23
C PRO A 103 -16.42 -8.76 36.65
N LEU A 104 -16.61 -7.72 35.82
CA LEU A 104 -16.22 -6.35 36.13
C LEU A 104 -17.18 -5.82 37.21
N SER A 105 -16.87 -6.16 38.47
CA SER A 105 -17.52 -5.74 39.71
C SER A 105 -18.96 -6.21 39.94
N ALA A 106 -19.15 -6.70 41.16
CA ALA A 106 -20.41 -7.12 41.76
C ALA A 106 -21.47 -6.00 41.66
N ALA A 107 -22.68 -6.37 41.25
CA ALA A 107 -23.86 -5.57 41.54
C ALA A 107 -24.02 -5.44 43.07
N PRO A 108 -24.35 -4.25 43.61
CA PRO A 108 -24.80 -4.13 45.00
C PRO A 108 -26.09 -4.90 45.25
#